data_AF-A0A9E4D8F8-F1
#
_entry.id   AF-A0A9E4D8F8-F1
#
_cell.length_a   1.000
_cell.length_b   1.000
_cell.length_c   1.000
_cell.angle_alpha   90.00
_cell.angle_beta   90.00
_cell.angle_gamma   90.00
#
_symmetry.space_group_name_H-M   'P 1'
#
loop_
_entity.id
_entity.type
_entity.pdbx_description
1 polymer ?
#
loop_
_entity_poly.entity_id
_entity_poly.type
_entity_poly.pdbx_seq_one_letter_code
_entity_poly.pdbx_strand_id
1 'polypeptide(L)'
;MYKSIALMKSKPGLTREQFIDYYENNHVPLIRSLLPEICGYRRNFIEEAVYVAPACAEPDYDVITELWYADRAAFESAMARHAQPEIGGRIGADEENFLDRSKVRMFVVEERGAEPDRHGGNAL
;
A
#
# COMPACT_ATOMS: atom_id res chain seq x y z
N MET A 1 8.82 -2.07 -15.14
CA MET A 1 7.69 -2.44 -14.28
C MET A 1 6.78 -1.23 -14.13
N TYR A 2 5.49 -1.44 -13.99
CA TYR A 2 4.52 -0.38 -13.70
C TYR A 2 4.33 -0.29 -12.19
N LYS A 3 4.14 0.92 -11.64
CA LYS A 3 4.13 1.13 -10.19
C LYS A 3 2.98 2.03 -9.75
N SER A 4 2.35 1.64 -8.64
CA SER A 4 1.48 2.52 -7.88
C SER A 4 1.96 2.65 -6.43
N ILE A 5 1.62 3.77 -5.81
CA ILE A 5 1.87 4.07 -4.40
C ILE A 5 0.54 4.38 -3.74
N ALA A 6 0.26 3.74 -2.61
CA ALA A 6 -0.88 4.03 -1.75
C ALA A 6 -0.42 4.67 -0.44
N LEU A 7 -1.05 5.80 -0.08
CA LEU A 7 -0.92 6.43 1.22
C LEU A 7 -2.14 6.05 2.05
N MET A 8 -1.92 5.50 3.23
CA MET A 8 -2.99 4.94 4.06
C MET A 8 -2.83 5.37 5.52
N LYS A 9 -3.96 5.68 6.17
CA LYS A 9 -4.02 6.07 7.58
C LYS A 9 -4.66 4.96 8.40
N SER A 10 -4.06 4.65 9.54
CA SER A 10 -4.63 3.74 10.54
C SER A 10 -5.97 4.26 11.04
N LYS A 11 -6.91 3.34 11.25
CA LYS A 11 -8.20 3.63 11.85
C LYS A 11 -8.02 4.18 13.28
N PRO A 12 -8.78 5.21 13.69
CA PRO A 12 -8.74 5.70 15.07
C PRO A 12 -8.99 4.59 16.09
N GLY A 13 -8.20 4.58 17.16
CA GLY A 13 -8.35 3.62 18.27
C GLY A 13 -7.45 2.39 18.20
N LEU A 14 -6.71 2.18 17.10
CA LEU A 14 -5.69 1.13 17.03
C LEU A 14 -4.32 1.65 17.49
N THR A 15 -3.58 0.80 18.20
CA THR A 15 -2.14 1.04 18.38
C THR A 15 -1.39 0.80 17.07
N ARG A 16 -0.17 1.31 16.96
CA ARG A 16 0.71 1.04 15.81
C ARG A 16 0.92 -0.46 15.60
N GLU A 17 1.16 -1.20 16.69
CA GLU A 17 1.39 -2.64 16.65
C GLU A 17 0.16 -3.39 16.13
N GLN A 18 -1.04 -3.04 16.60
CA GLN A 18 -2.30 -3.62 16.11
C GLN A 18 -2.54 -3.30 14.63
N PHE A 19 -2.23 -2.08 14.20
CA PHE A 19 -2.34 -1.68 12.80
C PHE A 19 -1.40 -2.50 11.91
N ILE A 20 -0.12 -2.60 12.28
CA ILE A 20 0.88 -3.38 11.53
C ILE A 20 0.52 -4.87 11.53
N ASP A 21 0.15 -5.42 12.67
CA ASP A 21 -0.24 -6.83 12.81
C ASP A 21 -1.43 -7.15 11.90
N TYR A 22 -2.49 -6.34 11.94
CA TYR A 22 -3.65 -6.54 11.07
C TYR A 22 -3.26 -6.43 9.59
N TYR A 23 -2.48 -5.39 9.23
CA TYR A 23 -2.02 -5.18 7.86
C TYR A 23 -1.26 -6.40 7.34
N GLU A 24 -0.24 -6.87 8.06
CA GLU A 24 0.67 -7.90 7.59
C GLU A 24 0.05 -9.31 7.66
N ASN A 25 -0.76 -9.61 8.67
CA ASN A 25 -1.30 -10.96 8.88
C ASN A 25 -2.68 -11.18 8.26
N ASN A 26 -3.38 -10.14 7.83
CA ASN A 26 -4.73 -10.25 7.23
C ASN A 26 -4.78 -9.58 5.84
N HIS A 27 -4.51 -8.27 5.80
CA HIS A 27 -4.71 -7.48 4.59
C HIS A 27 -3.75 -7.89 3.45
N VAL A 28 -2.46 -8.07 3.74
CA VAL A 28 -1.46 -8.46 2.72
C VAL A 28 -1.78 -9.83 2.12
N PRO A 29 -2.02 -10.91 2.89
CA PRO A 29 -2.44 -12.20 2.35
C PRO A 29 -3.70 -12.10 1.49
N LEU A 30 -4.70 -11.34 1.94
CA LEU A 30 -5.95 -11.13 1.20
C LEU A 30 -5.69 -10.46 -0.15
N ILE A 31 -4.98 -9.32 -0.16
CA ILE A 31 -4.68 -8.59 -1.40
C ILE A 31 -3.85 -9.45 -2.36
N ARG A 32 -2.84 -10.17 -1.88
CA ARG A 32 -2.05 -11.08 -2.72
C ARG A 32 -2.88 -12.22 -3.32
N SER A 33 -3.87 -12.71 -2.58
CA SER A 33 -4.79 -13.74 -3.08
C SER A 33 -5.79 -13.19 -4.10
N LEU A 34 -6.29 -11.96 -3.89
CA LEU A 34 -7.36 -11.40 -4.71
C LEU A 34 -6.84 -10.67 -5.94
N LEU A 35 -5.64 -10.10 -5.89
CA LEU A 35 -5.03 -9.30 -6.96
C LEU A 35 -3.66 -9.89 -7.36
N PRO A 36 -3.64 -11.09 -7.98
CA PRO A 36 -2.40 -11.79 -8.32
C PRO A 36 -1.52 -11.04 -9.33
N GLU A 37 -2.05 -10.02 -9.99
CA GLU A 37 -1.32 -9.15 -10.92
C GLU A 37 -0.26 -8.28 -10.20
N ILE A 38 -0.37 -8.10 -8.87
CA ILE A 38 0.63 -7.41 -8.05
C ILE A 38 1.85 -8.32 -7.90
N CYS A 39 2.96 -7.99 -8.56
CA CYS A 39 4.20 -8.77 -8.52
C CYS A 39 5.20 -8.29 -7.47
N GLY A 40 5.02 -7.07 -6.94
CA GLY A 40 5.80 -6.54 -5.83
C GLY A 40 4.89 -5.79 -4.86
N TYR A 41 5.12 -5.95 -3.56
CA TYR A 41 4.31 -5.31 -2.52
C TYR A 41 5.20 -4.97 -1.33
N ARG A 42 5.44 -3.68 -1.09
CA ARG A 42 6.25 -3.15 0.03
C ARG A 42 5.41 -2.20 0.87
N ARG A 43 5.52 -2.29 2.20
CA ARG A 43 4.89 -1.37 3.16
C ARG A 43 6.00 -0.62 3.89
N ASN A 44 5.98 0.71 3.83
CA ASN A 44 6.92 1.57 4.55
C ASN A 44 6.14 2.31 5.64
N PHE A 45 6.15 1.78 6.86
CA PHE A 45 5.46 2.40 7.99
C PHE A 45 6.27 3.59 8.51
N ILE A 46 5.63 4.75 8.65
CA ILE A 46 6.29 5.96 9.16
C ILE A 46 6.67 5.71 10.63
N GLU A 47 7.95 5.65 10.94
CA GLU A 47 8.46 5.54 12.31
C GLU A 47 8.69 6.93 12.91
N GLU A 48 9.28 7.83 12.12
CA GLU A 48 9.55 9.22 12.49
C GLU A 48 9.33 10.12 11.25
N ALA A 49 8.76 11.31 11.46
CA ALA A 49 8.60 12.32 10.41
C ALA A 49 9.60 13.46 10.64
N VAL A 50 10.53 13.63 9.69
CA VAL A 50 11.54 14.69 9.74
C VAL A 50 11.17 15.79 8.74
N TYR A 51 10.87 16.99 9.25
CA TYR A 51 10.48 18.14 8.43
C TYR A 51 11.68 19.04 8.16
N VAL A 52 12.14 19.07 6.90
CA VAL A 52 13.25 19.95 6.48
C VAL A 52 12.81 21.41 6.36
N ALA A 53 11.55 21.64 5.99
CA ALA A 53 10.96 22.97 5.86
C ALA A 53 10.09 23.33 7.08
N PRO A 54 10.13 24.58 7.60
CA PRO A 54 9.43 24.98 8.82
C PRO A 54 7.90 24.85 8.79
N ALA A 55 7.29 24.91 7.60
CA ALA A 55 5.83 24.92 7.42
C ALA A 55 5.29 23.60 6.85
N CYS A 56 6.07 22.52 6.92
CA CYS A 56 5.62 21.23 6.41
C CYS A 56 4.52 20.67 7.33
N ALA A 57 3.38 20.32 6.76
CA ALA A 57 2.29 19.72 7.51
C ALA A 57 2.66 18.29 7.95
N GLU A 58 2.09 17.85 9.06
CA GLU A 58 2.20 16.46 9.47
C GLU A 58 1.54 15.53 8.43
N PRO A 59 2.11 14.33 8.19
CA PRO A 59 1.50 13.37 7.29
C PRO A 59 0.15 12.91 7.85
N ASP A 60 -0.88 12.99 7.02
CA ASP A 60 -2.21 12.48 7.32
C ASP A 60 -2.36 10.99 6.92
N TYR A 61 -1.24 10.26 6.87
CA TYR A 61 -1.11 8.83 6.59
C TYR A 61 -0.03 8.22 7.50
N ASP A 62 -0.09 6.91 7.75
CA ASP A 62 0.82 6.18 8.64
C ASP A 62 1.71 5.17 7.90
N VAL A 63 1.34 4.80 6.67
CA VAL A 63 2.09 3.87 5.82
C VAL A 63 2.08 4.32 4.36
N ILE A 64 3.24 4.16 3.71
CA ILE A 64 3.43 4.32 2.27
C ILE A 64 3.59 2.91 1.69
N THR A 65 2.58 2.46 0.96
CA THR A 65 2.57 1.16 0.31
C THR A 65 2.96 1.31 -1.15
N GLU A 66 3.88 0.48 -1.61
CA GLU A 66 4.31 0.43 -3.00
C GLU A 66 3.88 -0.90 -3.61
N LEU A 67 3.32 -0.83 -4.81
CA LEU A 67 2.83 -1.96 -5.57
C LEU A 67 3.46 -1.93 -6.96
N TRP A 68 4.06 -3.05 -7.36
CA TRP A 68 4.62 -3.22 -8.71
C TRP A 68 3.79 -4.23 -9.48
N TYR A 69 3.74 -3.98 -10.78
CA TYR A 69 3.07 -4.80 -11.78
C TYR A 69 4.03 -5.01 -12.94
N ALA A 70 3.85 -6.09 -13.70
CA ALA A 70 4.69 -6.38 -14.86
C ALA A 70 4.70 -5.19 -15.85
N ASP A 71 3.50 -4.68 -16.16
CA ASP A 71 3.27 -3.57 -17.08
C ASP A 71 1.94 -2.86 -16.76
N ARG A 72 1.56 -1.90 -17.62
CA ARG A 72 0.31 -1.14 -17.49
C ARG A 72 -0.93 -2.01 -17.62
N ALA A 73 -0.92 -3.02 -18.49
CA ALA A 73 -2.07 -3.90 -18.70
C ALA A 73 -2.33 -4.76 -17.45
N ALA A 74 -1.28 -5.21 -16.78
CA ALA A 74 -1.39 -5.90 -15.49
C ALA A 74 -2.02 -5.00 -14.40
N PHE A 75 -1.62 -3.72 -14.33
CA PHE A 75 -2.25 -2.75 -13.44
C PHE A 75 -3.73 -2.53 -13.77
N GLU A 76 -4.08 -2.33 -15.04
CA GLU A 76 -5.46 -2.16 -15.48
C GLU A 76 -6.31 -3.40 -15.18
N SER A 77 -5.76 -4.60 -15.35
CA SER A 77 -6.40 -5.87 -14.94
C SER A 77 -6.64 -5.93 -13.43
N ALA A 78 -5.65 -5.54 -12.62
CA ALA A 78 -5.79 -5.49 -11.16
C ALA A 78 -6.91 -4.52 -10.74
N MET A 79 -6.96 -3.33 -11.36
CA MET A 79 -8.00 -2.32 -11.08
C MET A 79 -9.39 -2.78 -11.53
N ALA A 80 -9.50 -3.41 -12.70
CA ALA A 80 -10.76 -3.98 -13.18
C ALA A 80 -11.26 -5.10 -12.26
N ARG A 81 -10.35 -5.95 -11.74
CA ARG A 81 -10.67 -6.99 -10.76
C ARG A 81 -11.10 -6.39 -9.43
N HIS A 82 -10.37 -5.41 -8.92
CA HIS A 82 -10.72 -4.69 -7.69
C HIS A 82 -12.11 -4.03 -7.79
N ALA A 83 -12.49 -3.51 -8.96
CA ALA A 83 -13.80 -2.90 -9.19
C ALA A 83 -14.96 -3.91 -9.24
N GLN A 84 -14.70 -5.22 -9.30
CA GLN A 84 -15.76 -6.24 -9.23
C GLN A 84 -16.40 -6.22 -7.84
N PRO A 85 -17.74 -6.18 -7.72
CA PRO A 85 -18.42 -6.04 -6.43
C PRO A 85 -18.02 -7.09 -5.38
N GLU A 86 -17.79 -8.34 -5.78
CA GLU A 86 -17.36 -9.41 -4.88
C GLU A 86 -15.97 -9.14 -4.31
N ILE A 87 -15.01 -8.79 -5.17
CA ILE A 87 -13.61 -8.58 -4.81
C ILE A 87 -13.46 -7.26 -4.04
N GLY A 88 -13.97 -6.16 -4.61
CA GLY A 88 -13.94 -4.85 -3.99
C GLY A 88 -14.73 -4.80 -2.68
N GLY A 89 -15.83 -5.55 -2.56
CA GLY A 89 -16.58 -5.69 -1.32
C GLY A 89 -15.77 -6.39 -0.23
N ARG A 90 -15.06 -7.49 -0.57
CA ARG A 90 -14.17 -8.18 0.37
C ARG A 90 -13.01 -7.31 0.82
N ILE A 91 -12.38 -6.59 -0.11
CA ILE A 91 -11.28 -5.66 0.21
C ILE A 91 -11.80 -4.51 1.07
N GLY A 92 -12.91 -3.88 0.69
CA GLY A 92 -13.49 -2.78 1.46
C GLY A 92 -13.90 -3.19 2.88
N ALA A 93 -14.50 -4.37 3.06
CA ALA A 93 -14.84 -4.90 4.37
C ALA A 93 -13.60 -5.21 5.23
N ASP A 94 -12.50 -5.66 4.60
CA ASP A 94 -11.23 -5.86 5.28
C ASP A 94 -10.59 -4.54 5.71
N GLU A 95 -10.55 -3.55 4.81
CA GLU A 95 -10.04 -2.19 5.07
C GLU A 95 -10.79 -1.51 6.24
N GLU A 96 -12.09 -1.73 6.38
CA GLU A 96 -12.90 -1.16 7.47
C GLU A 96 -12.43 -1.57 8.87
N ASN A 97 -11.68 -2.67 9.00
CA ASN A 97 -11.16 -3.13 10.29
C ASN A 97 -9.98 -2.27 10.77
N PHE A 98 -9.17 -1.72 9.86
CA PHE A 98 -7.87 -1.16 10.23
C PHE A 98 -7.48 0.16 9.55
N LEU A 99 -8.22 0.61 8.53
CA LEU A 99 -7.97 1.88 7.83
C LEU A 99 -9.04 2.94 8.11
N ASP A 100 -8.60 4.20 8.17
CA ASP A 100 -9.45 5.34 7.85
C ASP A 100 -9.55 5.46 6.32
N ARG A 101 -10.58 4.80 5.77
CA ARG A 101 -10.80 4.69 4.32
C ARG A 101 -10.99 6.06 3.64
N SER A 102 -11.41 7.09 4.39
CA SER A 102 -11.57 8.44 3.83
C SER A 102 -10.25 9.12 3.47
N LYS A 103 -9.13 8.59 3.97
CA LYS A 103 -7.77 9.14 3.76
C LYS A 103 -6.92 8.31 2.81
N VAL A 104 -7.44 7.18 2.32
CA VAL A 104 -6.70 6.32 1.38
C VAL A 104 -6.57 7.02 0.04
N ARG A 105 -5.32 7.14 -0.44
CA ARG A 105 -5.01 7.74 -1.74
C ARG A 105 -4.07 6.83 -2.50
N MET A 106 -4.32 6.65 -3.79
CA MET A 106 -3.45 5.88 -4.68
C MET A 106 -2.96 6.74 -5.83
N PHE A 107 -1.68 6.60 -6.15
CA PHE A 107 -1.01 7.32 -7.22
C PHE A 107 -0.34 6.31 -8.14
N VAL A 108 -0.54 6.43 -9.45
CA VAL A 108 0.35 5.80 -10.42
C VAL A 108 1.59 6.67 -10.54
N VAL A 109 2.76 6.08 -10.48
CA VAL A 109 4.03 6.81 -10.47
C VAL A 109 4.98 6.29 -11.54
N GLU A 110 5.84 7.18 -12.04
CA GLU A 110 7.05 6.80 -12.78
C GLU A 110 8.21 6.73 -11.80
N GLU A 111 8.82 5.56 -11.67
CA GLU A 111 9.98 5.34 -10.80
C GLU A 111 11.27 5.65 -11.57
N ARG A 112 12.12 6.53 -11.01
CA ARG A 112 13.48 6.79 -11.50
C ARG A 112 14.46 6.66 -10.35
N GLY A 113 15.44 5.77 -10.51
CA GLY A 113 16.57 5.61 -9.59
C GLY A 113 17.89 6.05 -10.23
N ALA A 114 18.86 6.47 -9.42
CA ALA A 114 20.26 6.48 -9.81
C ALA A 114 20.86 5.08 -9.57
N GLU A 115 21.79 4.61 -10.42
CA GLU A 115 22.32 3.22 -10.45
C GLU A 115 22.82 2.66 -9.09
N PRO A 116 22.73 1.34 -8.86
CA PRO A 116 21.53 0.51 -8.95
C PRO A 116 21.00 0.15 -7.56
N ASP A 117 19.67 0.12 -7.47
CA ASP A 117 18.88 -0.39 -6.35
C ASP A 117 19.26 -1.87 -6.06
N ARG A 118 20.10 -2.10 -5.05
CA ARG A 118 20.41 -3.44 -4.54
C ARG A 118 19.28 -3.95 -3.65
N HIS A 119 18.06 -4.04 -4.16
CA HIS A 119 16.94 -4.65 -3.44
C HIS A 119 16.90 -6.16 -3.69
N GLY A 120 17.94 -6.86 -3.24
CA GLY A 120 17.95 -8.31 -3.07
C GLY A 120 17.53 -8.65 -1.65
N GLY A 121 16.22 -8.74 -1.41
CA GLY A 121 15.71 -9.40 -0.20
C GLY A 121 16.03 -10.88 -0.29
N ASN A 122 17.02 -11.32 0.48
CA ASN A 122 17.31 -12.72 0.72
C ASN A 122 16.02 -13.38 1.23
N ALA A 123 15.49 -14.33 0.48
CA ALA A 123 14.57 -15.31 1.03
C ALA A 123 15.37 -16.12 2.07
N LEU A 124 14.93 -16.07 3.32
CA LEU A 124 15.18 -17.13 4.30
C LEU A 124 14.00 -18.09 4.27
#